data_AF-A0A2H0IMU4-F1
#
_entry.id   AF-A0A2H0IMU4-F1
#
_cell.length_a   1.000
_cell.length_b   1.000
_cell.length_c   1.000
_cell.angle_alpha   90.00
_cell.angle_beta   90.00
_cell.angle_gamma   90.00
#
_symmetry.space_group_name_H-M   'P 1'
#
loop_
_entity.id
_entity.type
_entity.pdbx_description
1 polymer ?
#
loop_
_entity_poly.entity_id
_entity_poly.type
_entity_poly.pdbx_seq_one_letter_code
_entity_poly.pdbx_strand_id
1 'polypeptide(L)'
;MRPLLFYFIFILNLAQLPLRSQQSADALWTRLQMNEAFNPPQDILSTKSIVLLDVPKGVLEGERNKLADQLQVFFAEVGIDAVVYFAVPKFNSVGGMTEQIPGDILRRDIKHLIFLSILDQKKDFVLGIGPFNGKASFYDKGANFWLRRTSDLTQVFDELRGLFRTGSFVKTNLLIGSAAEFFEPSVSGFRQAYATLPSEFVGKKIAIPKMETSPLSKPGPLLFDTEAILNPTGFENQLKSRVNSLNLLATSDSTLFEVIDLENKDDAALRRAKIDYVLHFVEAEAPNVYRFLPFKGRKEDKKEVLIKFFLRDVRTNNAYLGELWDADPDWNTALNSFLAQIERIRSQKGN
;
A
#
# COMPACT_ATOMS: atom_id res chain seq x y z
N MET A 1 14.36 -28.62 -76.86
CA MET A 1 14.36 -29.87 -76.08
C MET A 1 15.24 -29.68 -74.85
N ARG A 2 14.72 -30.10 -73.68
CA ARG A 2 15.15 -29.96 -72.26
C ARG A 2 14.32 -28.91 -71.47
N PRO A 3 13.46 -29.34 -70.52
CA PRO A 3 12.82 -28.45 -69.57
C PRO A 3 13.67 -28.28 -68.30
N LEU A 4 13.64 -27.06 -67.76
CA LEU A 4 14.08 -26.71 -66.40
C LEU A 4 13.19 -27.41 -65.35
N LEU A 5 13.81 -27.99 -64.32
CA LEU A 5 13.12 -28.42 -63.10
C LEU A 5 13.46 -27.41 -61.98
N PHE A 6 12.50 -26.55 -61.63
CA PHE A 6 12.56 -25.68 -60.47
C PHE A 6 12.18 -26.48 -59.23
N TYR A 7 13.10 -26.64 -58.27
CA TYR A 7 12.79 -27.13 -56.93
C TYR A 7 12.31 -25.97 -56.07
N PHE A 8 11.05 -26.00 -55.67
CA PHE A 8 10.45 -25.09 -54.70
C PHE A 8 10.72 -25.65 -53.29
N ILE A 9 11.67 -25.08 -52.56
CA ILE A 9 11.87 -25.37 -51.13
C ILE A 9 11.00 -24.38 -50.35
N PHE A 10 9.88 -24.87 -49.83
CA PHE A 10 9.00 -24.15 -48.93
C PHE A 10 9.59 -24.22 -47.51
N ILE A 11 10.34 -23.20 -47.10
CA ILE A 11 10.80 -23.07 -45.70
C ILE A 11 9.62 -22.54 -44.88
N LEU A 12 9.01 -23.43 -44.11
CA LEU A 12 8.03 -23.10 -43.08
C LEU A 12 8.75 -22.29 -41.97
N ASN A 13 8.72 -20.97 -42.06
CA ASN A 13 9.05 -20.09 -40.93
C ASN A 13 7.86 -20.10 -39.95
N LEU A 14 7.83 -21.11 -39.08
CA LEU A 14 7.01 -21.06 -37.87
C LEU A 14 7.61 -19.99 -36.96
N ALA A 15 6.90 -18.86 -36.89
CA ALA A 15 7.18 -17.77 -35.98
C ALA A 15 7.34 -18.30 -34.55
N GLN A 16 8.56 -18.24 -34.03
CA GLN A 16 8.83 -18.39 -32.61
C GLN A 16 8.33 -17.12 -31.91
N LEU A 17 7.07 -17.13 -31.47
CA LEU A 17 6.60 -16.16 -30.49
C LEU A 17 7.39 -16.35 -29.18
N PRO A 18 7.69 -15.27 -28.44
CA PRO A 18 8.59 -15.34 -27.31
C PRO A 18 7.93 -16.05 -26.12
N LEU A 19 8.30 -17.32 -25.86
CA LEU A 19 7.91 -18.08 -24.65
C LEU A 19 8.16 -17.33 -23.33
N ARG A 20 9.03 -16.32 -23.32
CA ARG A 20 9.38 -15.52 -22.14
C ARG A 20 8.28 -14.57 -21.66
N SER A 21 7.35 -14.12 -22.52
CA SER A 21 6.27 -13.22 -22.10
C SER A 21 5.10 -13.96 -21.45
N GLN A 22 4.86 -15.21 -21.85
CA GLN A 22 3.76 -16.02 -21.31
C GLN A 22 4.08 -16.54 -19.90
N GLN A 23 5.33 -16.98 -19.66
CA GLN A 23 5.79 -17.38 -18.33
C GLN A 23 5.78 -16.23 -17.30
N SER A 24 6.02 -14.99 -17.73
CA SER A 24 5.99 -13.83 -16.83
C SER A 24 4.57 -13.37 -16.52
N ALA A 25 3.63 -13.52 -17.45
CA ALA A 25 2.21 -13.23 -17.24
C ALA A 25 1.57 -14.25 -16.29
N ASP A 26 1.79 -15.56 -16.50
CA ASP A 26 1.25 -16.63 -15.63
C ASP A 26 1.76 -16.50 -14.18
N ALA A 27 3.01 -16.09 -14.01
CA ALA A 27 3.59 -15.81 -12.71
C ALA A 27 2.93 -14.60 -12.03
N LEU A 28 2.54 -13.58 -12.79
CA LEU A 28 1.88 -12.38 -12.26
C LEU A 28 0.44 -12.68 -11.84
N TRP A 29 -0.34 -13.41 -12.66
CA TRP A 29 -1.68 -13.86 -12.32
C TRP A 29 -1.70 -14.70 -11.04
N THR A 30 -0.80 -15.66 -10.95
CA THR A 30 -0.64 -16.52 -9.77
C THR A 30 -0.28 -15.69 -8.54
N ARG A 31 0.64 -14.73 -8.68
CA ARG A 31 1.08 -13.85 -7.59
C ARG A 31 -0.06 -12.97 -7.08
N LEU A 32 -0.80 -12.33 -7.98
CA LEU A 32 -1.96 -11.51 -7.65
C LEU A 32 -3.19 -12.34 -7.27
N GLN A 33 -3.12 -13.67 -7.39
CA GLN A 33 -4.22 -14.59 -7.09
C GLN A 33 -5.50 -14.27 -7.89
N MET A 34 -5.33 -13.89 -9.16
CA MET A 34 -6.38 -13.47 -10.07
C MET A 34 -6.50 -14.44 -11.24
N ASN A 35 -7.69 -14.48 -11.84
CA ASN A 35 -7.92 -15.14 -13.11
C ASN A 35 -7.92 -14.11 -14.24
N GLU A 36 -7.50 -14.53 -15.43
CA GLU A 36 -7.50 -13.68 -16.61
C GLU A 36 -8.92 -13.45 -17.12
N ALA A 37 -9.25 -12.19 -17.38
CA ALA A 37 -10.43 -11.77 -18.13
C ALA A 37 -10.01 -11.16 -19.47
N PHE A 38 -10.72 -11.51 -20.53
CA PHE A 38 -10.45 -10.98 -21.86
C PHE A 38 -10.77 -9.48 -21.97
N ASN A 39 -11.82 -9.03 -21.29
CA ASN A 39 -12.30 -7.64 -21.28
C ASN A 39 -12.44 -7.12 -19.83
N PRO A 40 -12.37 -5.79 -19.62
CA PRO A 40 -12.80 -5.18 -18.36
C PRO A 40 -14.27 -5.48 -18.03
N PRO A 41 -14.71 -5.31 -16.76
CA PRO A 41 -16.11 -5.43 -16.39
C PRO A 41 -17.02 -4.57 -17.27
N GLN A 42 -18.11 -5.14 -17.79
CA GLN A 42 -18.97 -4.47 -18.78
C GLN A 42 -19.66 -3.20 -18.25
N ASP A 43 -19.89 -3.15 -16.94
CA ASP A 43 -20.56 -2.06 -16.23
C ASP A 43 -19.60 -0.97 -15.72
N ILE A 44 -18.30 -1.04 -16.05
CA ILE A 44 -17.25 -0.09 -15.61
C ILE A 44 -17.54 1.38 -15.98
N LEU A 45 -18.29 1.62 -17.07
CA LEU A 45 -18.68 2.97 -17.52
C LEU A 45 -20.03 3.45 -16.96
N SER A 46 -20.64 2.64 -16.10
CA SER A 46 -21.95 2.91 -15.48
C SER A 46 -21.95 2.84 -13.96
N THR A 47 -20.79 2.54 -13.38
CA THR A 47 -20.58 2.33 -11.95
C THR A 47 -19.29 3.00 -11.52
N LYS A 48 -19.00 2.96 -10.21
CA LYS A 48 -17.86 3.64 -9.61
C LYS A 48 -16.70 2.69 -9.33
N SER A 49 -15.50 3.24 -9.40
CA SER A 49 -14.25 2.54 -9.19
C SER A 49 -13.42 3.18 -8.09
N ILE A 50 -12.73 2.35 -7.33
CA ILE A 50 -11.58 2.78 -6.53
C ILE A 50 -10.30 2.53 -7.33
N VAL A 51 -9.30 3.38 -7.12
CA VAL A 51 -7.99 3.23 -7.75
C VAL A 51 -6.93 2.98 -6.70
N LEU A 52 -6.15 1.91 -6.86
CA LEU A 52 -4.92 1.68 -6.12
C LEU A 52 -3.74 2.10 -6.98
N LEU A 53 -2.87 2.94 -6.43
CA LEU A 53 -1.68 3.42 -7.13
C LEU A 53 -0.44 3.07 -6.33
N ASP A 54 0.53 2.45 -6.99
CA ASP A 54 1.84 2.21 -6.42
C ASP A 54 2.97 2.66 -7.34
N VAL A 55 4.04 3.15 -6.71
CA VAL A 55 5.25 3.65 -7.39
C VAL A 55 6.50 3.16 -6.64
N PRO A 56 7.66 3.05 -7.30
CA PRO A 56 8.88 2.62 -6.63
C PRO A 56 9.24 3.56 -5.47
N LYS A 57 9.86 3.02 -4.42
CA LYS A 57 10.37 3.81 -3.30
C LYS A 57 11.28 4.94 -3.79
N GLY A 58 11.11 6.13 -3.23
CA GLY A 58 11.87 7.33 -3.58
C GLY A 58 11.28 8.17 -4.72
N VAL A 59 10.22 7.70 -5.40
CA VAL A 59 9.39 8.57 -6.26
C VAL A 59 8.63 9.55 -5.37
N LEU A 60 8.75 10.84 -5.67
CA LEU A 60 8.12 11.91 -4.88
C LEU A 60 6.60 11.90 -5.04
N GLU A 61 5.88 12.28 -3.98
CA GLU A 61 4.41 12.42 -4.02
C GLU A 61 3.90 13.27 -5.19
N GLY A 62 4.58 14.37 -5.51
CA GLY A 62 4.20 15.22 -6.65
C GLY A 62 4.29 14.52 -8.02
N GLU A 63 5.19 13.55 -8.19
CA GLU A 63 5.30 12.76 -9.43
C GLU A 63 4.19 11.71 -9.50
N ARG A 64 3.89 11.06 -8.37
CA ARG A 64 2.75 10.15 -8.23
C ARG A 64 1.41 10.86 -8.49
N ASN A 65 1.23 12.08 -7.98
CA ASN A 65 0.00 12.85 -8.19
C ASN A 65 -0.18 13.23 -9.67
N LYS A 66 0.90 13.61 -10.37
CA LYS A 66 0.85 13.85 -11.82
C LYS A 66 0.39 12.63 -12.60
N LEU A 67 0.85 11.43 -12.21
CA LEU A 67 0.41 10.20 -12.86
C LEU A 67 -1.06 9.90 -12.58
N ALA A 68 -1.52 10.10 -11.34
CA ALA A 68 -2.92 9.94 -10.99
C ALA A 68 -3.81 10.92 -11.76
N ASP A 69 -3.40 12.17 -11.93
CA ASP A 69 -4.12 13.15 -12.73
C ASP A 69 -4.17 12.75 -14.22
N GLN A 70 -3.06 12.24 -14.78
CA GLN A 70 -3.05 11.71 -16.14
C GLN A 70 -4.04 10.55 -16.32
N LEU A 71 -4.08 9.64 -15.35
CA LEU A 71 -5.01 8.52 -15.33
C LEU A 71 -6.47 9.00 -15.20
N GLN A 72 -6.72 9.97 -14.32
CA GLN A 72 -8.05 10.53 -14.10
C GLN A 72 -8.57 11.27 -15.34
N VAL A 73 -7.72 12.05 -16.02
CA VAL A 73 -8.08 12.72 -17.28
C VAL A 73 -8.51 11.68 -18.32
N PHE A 74 -7.76 10.58 -18.46
CA PHE A 74 -8.13 9.49 -19.34
C PHE A 74 -9.46 8.82 -18.92
N PHE A 75 -9.64 8.54 -17.63
CA PHE A 75 -10.88 7.95 -17.11
C PHE A 75 -12.11 8.82 -17.37
N ALA A 76 -12.00 10.13 -17.16
CA ALA A 76 -13.05 11.09 -17.50
C ALA A 76 -13.35 11.11 -19.01
N GLU A 77 -12.32 11.05 -19.87
CA GLU A 77 -12.46 10.95 -21.33
C GLU A 77 -13.32 9.74 -21.72
N VAL A 78 -12.96 8.55 -21.21
CA VAL A 78 -13.61 7.29 -21.61
C VAL A 78 -14.90 6.99 -20.86
N GLY A 79 -15.15 7.61 -19.71
CA GLY A 79 -16.37 7.42 -18.91
C GLY A 79 -16.21 6.53 -17.67
N ILE A 80 -14.99 6.25 -17.23
CA ILE A 80 -14.72 5.54 -15.97
C ILE A 80 -14.85 6.52 -14.82
N ASP A 81 -15.76 6.26 -13.88
CA ASP A 81 -15.92 7.07 -12.67
C ASP A 81 -15.01 6.56 -11.55
N ALA A 82 -13.77 7.00 -11.55
CA ALA A 82 -12.82 6.77 -10.46
C ALA A 82 -13.03 7.81 -9.35
N VAL A 83 -13.60 7.37 -8.23
CA VAL A 83 -14.09 8.26 -7.16
C VAL A 83 -13.10 8.52 -6.04
N VAL A 84 -12.04 7.72 -5.94
CA VAL A 84 -10.98 7.86 -4.93
C VAL A 84 -9.75 7.05 -5.30
N TYR A 85 -8.57 7.59 -4.96
CA TYR A 85 -7.26 6.99 -5.12
C TYR A 85 -6.66 6.66 -3.76
N PHE A 86 -6.11 5.45 -3.62
CA PHE A 86 -5.30 5.03 -2.49
C PHE A 86 -3.89 4.74 -2.94
N ALA A 87 -2.91 5.29 -2.24
CA ALA A 87 -1.52 4.88 -2.43
C ALA A 87 -1.26 3.58 -1.67
N VAL A 88 -0.82 2.53 -2.37
CA VAL A 88 -0.58 1.20 -1.78
C VAL A 88 0.36 1.23 -0.56
N PRO A 89 1.45 2.01 -0.55
CA PRO A 89 2.37 2.02 0.59
C PRO A 89 1.68 2.43 1.90
N LYS A 90 0.59 3.21 1.82
CA LYS A 90 -0.12 3.72 2.99
C LYS A 90 -0.75 2.62 3.84
N PHE A 91 -1.16 1.50 3.25
CA PHE A 91 -1.70 0.37 3.99
C PHE A 91 -0.68 -0.31 4.94
N ASN A 92 0.61 -0.07 4.74
CA ASN A 92 1.70 -0.53 5.62
C ASN A 92 2.44 0.61 6.32
N SER A 93 2.12 1.86 5.97
CA SER A 93 2.86 3.04 6.43
C SER A 93 2.60 3.35 7.89
N VAL A 94 1.52 2.86 8.52
CA VAL A 94 1.24 3.14 9.93
C VAL A 94 1.05 1.85 10.73
N GLY A 95 2.06 1.53 11.54
CA GLY A 95 2.01 0.37 12.44
C GLY A 95 0.95 0.47 13.50
N GLY A 96 0.22 -0.61 13.74
CA GLY A 96 -0.82 -0.65 14.77
C GLY A 96 -2.07 0.16 14.41
N MET A 97 -2.13 0.74 13.22
CA MET A 97 -3.35 1.29 12.64
C MET A 97 -3.71 0.45 11.43
N THR A 98 -4.74 -0.38 11.55
CA THR A 98 -5.35 -0.96 10.38
C THR A 98 -6.15 0.15 9.71
N GLU A 99 -5.57 0.83 8.73
CA GLU A 99 -6.32 1.77 7.91
C GLU A 99 -7.34 0.98 7.10
N GLN A 100 -8.54 0.88 7.64
CA GLN A 100 -9.70 0.35 6.92
C GLN A 100 -10.18 1.43 5.96
N ILE A 101 -10.62 1.01 4.77
CA ILE A 101 -11.32 1.89 3.84
C ILE A 101 -12.44 2.58 4.64
N PRO A 102 -12.48 3.93 4.72
CA PRO A 102 -13.47 4.60 5.53
C PRO A 102 -14.88 4.14 5.14
N GLY A 103 -15.75 3.92 6.13
CA GLY A 103 -17.12 3.51 5.88
C GLY A 103 -17.84 4.44 4.90
N ASP A 104 -17.49 5.73 4.92
CA ASP A 104 -18.01 6.75 4.02
C ASP A 104 -17.65 6.52 2.55
N ILE A 105 -16.46 5.97 2.28
CA ILE A 105 -16.05 5.53 0.94
C ILE A 105 -16.83 4.28 0.55
N LEU A 106 -16.95 3.29 1.45
CA LEU A 106 -17.72 2.06 1.18
C LEU A 106 -19.20 2.33 0.90
N ARG A 107 -19.77 3.42 1.44
CA ARG A 107 -21.14 3.86 1.16
C ARG A 107 -21.34 4.47 -0.24
N ARG A 108 -20.27 4.71 -1.02
CA ARG A 108 -20.37 5.32 -2.37
C ARG A 108 -20.84 4.35 -3.48
N ASP A 109 -21.21 3.11 -3.16
CA ASP A 109 -21.64 2.05 -4.10
C ASP A 109 -20.58 1.74 -5.19
N ILE A 110 -19.33 1.57 -4.74
CA ILE A 110 -18.20 1.21 -5.60
C ILE A 110 -18.32 -0.26 -5.99
N LYS A 111 -18.16 -0.54 -7.29
CA LYS A 111 -18.25 -1.90 -7.86
C LYS A 111 -16.92 -2.43 -8.36
N HIS A 112 -16.00 -1.55 -8.74
CA HIS A 112 -14.78 -1.93 -9.42
C HIS A 112 -13.52 -1.49 -8.69
N LEU A 113 -12.50 -2.31 -8.86
CA LEU A 113 -11.13 -2.05 -8.46
C LEU A 113 -10.30 -1.83 -9.72
N ILE A 114 -9.60 -0.71 -9.74
CA ILE A 114 -8.54 -0.41 -10.70
C ILE A 114 -7.24 -0.37 -9.90
N PHE A 115 -6.17 -0.96 -10.41
CA PHE A 115 -4.85 -0.78 -9.83
C PHE A 115 -3.82 -0.46 -10.91
N LEU A 116 -2.86 0.41 -10.57
CA LEU A 116 -1.71 0.76 -11.37
C LEU A 116 -0.45 0.67 -10.50
N SER A 117 0.45 -0.25 -10.83
CA SER A 117 1.77 -0.35 -10.19
C SER A 117 2.86 -0.03 -11.21
N ILE A 118 3.75 0.90 -10.87
CA ILE A 118 4.96 1.16 -11.66
C ILE A 118 6.11 0.36 -11.04
N LEU A 119 6.58 -0.65 -11.74
CA LEU A 119 7.57 -1.58 -11.19
C LEU A 119 8.97 -0.98 -11.15
N ASP A 120 9.33 -0.14 -12.12
CA ASP A 120 10.65 0.49 -12.15
C ASP A 120 10.65 1.89 -12.79
N GLN A 121 11.78 2.58 -12.68
CA GLN A 121 11.99 3.89 -13.31
C GLN A 121 12.02 3.83 -14.84
N LYS A 122 12.08 2.63 -15.44
CA LYS A 122 12.01 2.42 -16.89
C LYS A 122 10.57 2.29 -17.38
N LYS A 123 9.60 2.64 -16.54
CA LYS A 123 8.18 2.70 -16.88
C LYS A 123 7.58 1.31 -17.16
N ASP A 124 8.02 0.27 -16.47
CA ASP A 124 7.32 -1.03 -16.49
C ASP A 124 6.05 -0.94 -15.64
N PHE A 125 4.89 -0.87 -16.29
CA PHE A 125 3.59 -0.71 -15.65
C PHE A 125 2.83 -2.01 -15.59
N VAL A 126 2.08 -2.20 -14.52
CA VAL A 126 1.00 -3.19 -14.42
C VAL A 126 -0.30 -2.45 -14.13
N LEU A 127 -1.23 -2.48 -15.09
CA LEU A 127 -2.58 -1.94 -14.94
C LEU A 127 -3.57 -3.10 -14.90
N GLY A 128 -4.50 -3.09 -13.95
CA GLY A 128 -5.60 -4.05 -13.90
C GLY A 128 -6.93 -3.42 -13.53
N ILE A 129 -8.01 -4.00 -14.07
CA ILE A 129 -9.41 -3.59 -13.84
C ILE A 129 -10.23 -4.85 -13.55
N GLY A 130 -10.97 -4.86 -12.45
CA GLY A 130 -11.80 -5.99 -12.05
C GLY A 130 -12.78 -5.64 -10.93
N PRO A 131 -13.46 -6.64 -10.35
CA PRO A 131 -14.48 -6.40 -9.32
C PRO A 131 -13.84 -5.98 -7.99
N PHE A 132 -14.49 -5.02 -7.32
CA PHE A 132 -14.25 -4.70 -5.91
C PHE A 132 -15.24 -5.47 -5.04
N ASN A 133 -14.74 -6.18 -4.02
CA ASN A 133 -15.58 -7.04 -3.17
C ASN A 133 -16.22 -6.32 -1.96
N GLY A 134 -15.99 -5.00 -1.81
CA GLY A 134 -16.54 -4.23 -0.69
C GLY A 134 -15.82 -4.44 0.65
N LYS A 135 -14.70 -5.17 0.69
CA LYS A 135 -13.97 -5.53 1.91
C LYS A 135 -12.54 -4.99 1.89
N ALA A 136 -11.86 -5.04 3.04
CA ALA A 136 -10.45 -4.65 3.16
C ALA A 136 -9.48 -5.54 2.34
N SER A 137 -9.93 -6.71 1.84
CA SER A 137 -9.14 -7.52 0.91
C SER A 137 -9.20 -7.01 -0.53
N PHE A 138 -10.09 -6.04 -0.82
CA PHE A 138 -10.36 -5.41 -2.11
C PHE A 138 -10.96 -6.32 -3.19
N TYR A 139 -10.53 -7.57 -3.27
CA TYR A 139 -11.06 -8.56 -4.20
C TYR A 139 -11.06 -9.94 -3.55
N ASP A 140 -11.81 -10.86 -4.16
CA ASP A 140 -11.84 -12.27 -3.76
C ASP A 140 -10.81 -13.06 -4.57
N LYS A 141 -10.26 -14.11 -3.97
CA LYS A 141 -9.26 -14.97 -4.63
C LYS A 141 -9.87 -15.61 -5.89
N GLY A 142 -9.14 -15.55 -7.00
CA GLY A 142 -9.61 -16.03 -8.30
C GLY A 142 -10.64 -15.12 -8.98
N ALA A 143 -10.80 -13.87 -8.51
CA ALA A 143 -11.57 -12.88 -9.23
C ALA A 143 -10.99 -12.66 -10.64
N ASN A 144 -11.88 -12.45 -11.61
CA ASN A 144 -11.51 -12.19 -13.00
C ASN A 144 -11.10 -10.72 -13.16
N PHE A 145 -9.88 -10.49 -13.63
CA PHE A 145 -9.35 -9.16 -13.91
C PHE A 145 -8.93 -9.07 -15.36
N TRP A 146 -9.16 -7.92 -15.98
CA TRP A 146 -8.43 -7.53 -17.17
C TRP A 146 -7.13 -6.89 -16.73
N LEU A 147 -5.99 -7.39 -17.20
CA LEU A 147 -4.66 -6.94 -16.77
C LEU A 147 -3.74 -6.76 -17.96
N ARG A 148 -2.94 -5.68 -17.94
CA ARG A 148 -1.89 -5.41 -18.91
C ARG A 148 -0.59 -5.06 -18.20
N ARG A 149 0.51 -5.70 -18.61
CA ARG A 149 1.87 -5.25 -18.31
C ARG A 149 2.47 -4.61 -19.54
N THR A 150 2.94 -3.39 -19.43
CA THR A 150 3.41 -2.59 -20.57
C THR A 150 4.56 -1.67 -20.17
N SER A 151 5.39 -1.28 -21.12
CA SER A 151 6.32 -0.16 -20.96
C SER A 151 5.74 1.20 -21.39
N ASP A 152 4.53 1.18 -21.95
CA ASP A 152 3.84 2.34 -22.51
C ASP A 152 2.34 2.29 -22.20
N LEU A 153 1.90 3.13 -21.26
CA LEU A 153 0.49 3.25 -20.88
C LEU A 153 -0.40 3.74 -22.03
N THR A 154 0.16 4.46 -23.00
CA THR A 154 -0.61 4.98 -24.15
C THR A 154 -1.24 3.84 -24.95
N GLN A 155 -0.51 2.74 -25.15
CA GLN A 155 -1.00 1.56 -25.85
C GLN A 155 -2.21 0.93 -25.14
N VAL A 156 -2.15 0.89 -23.81
CA VAL A 156 -3.22 0.34 -22.97
C VAL A 156 -4.44 1.27 -22.99
N PHE A 157 -4.23 2.59 -23.00
CA PHE A 157 -5.30 3.57 -23.16
C PHE A 157 -5.98 3.47 -24.53
N ASP A 158 -5.22 3.25 -25.60
CA ASP A 158 -5.77 3.07 -26.94
C ASP A 158 -6.56 1.76 -27.07
N GLU A 159 -6.10 0.68 -26.45
CA GLU A 159 -6.86 -0.57 -26.34
C GLU A 159 -8.22 -0.33 -25.65
N LEU A 160 -8.20 0.33 -24.48
CA LEU A 160 -9.41 0.65 -23.72
C LEU A 160 -10.35 1.58 -24.50
N ARG A 161 -9.83 2.61 -25.20
CA ARG A 161 -10.64 3.46 -26.09
C ARG A 161 -11.34 2.62 -27.18
N GLY A 162 -10.63 1.67 -27.76
CA GLY A 162 -11.18 0.75 -28.75
C GLY A 162 -12.32 -0.09 -28.17
N LEU A 163 -12.09 -0.71 -27.01
CA LEU A 163 -13.07 -1.56 -26.32
C LEU A 163 -14.33 -0.77 -25.92
N PHE A 164 -14.16 0.41 -25.32
CA PHE A 164 -15.27 1.21 -24.78
C PHE A 164 -16.09 1.93 -25.85
N ARG A 165 -15.62 1.99 -27.10
CA ARG A 165 -16.44 2.45 -28.24
C ARG A 165 -17.39 1.37 -28.76
N THR A 166 -17.21 0.11 -28.35
CA THR A 166 -18.13 -0.96 -28.73
C THR A 166 -19.46 -0.81 -27.98
N GLY A 167 -20.57 -1.24 -28.59
CA GLY A 167 -21.90 -1.19 -27.95
C GLY A 167 -22.06 -2.07 -26.70
N SER A 168 -21.02 -2.78 -26.28
CA SER A 168 -21.03 -3.66 -25.09
C SER A 168 -20.84 -2.90 -23.78
N PHE A 169 -20.39 -1.65 -23.83
CA PHE A 169 -20.15 -0.82 -22.65
C PHE A 169 -21.13 0.36 -22.64
N VAL A 170 -22.13 0.30 -21.76
CA VAL A 170 -23.12 1.37 -21.64
C VAL A 170 -22.54 2.47 -20.76
N LYS A 171 -22.31 3.65 -21.34
CA LYS A 171 -21.83 4.83 -20.61
C LYS A 171 -22.99 5.59 -19.98
N THR A 172 -23.07 5.55 -18.65
CA THR A 172 -24.04 6.36 -17.87
C THR A 172 -23.36 7.35 -16.93
N ASN A 173 -22.04 7.23 -16.73
CA ASN A 173 -21.26 8.21 -15.99
C ASN A 173 -21.03 9.45 -16.87
N LEU A 174 -21.69 10.56 -16.54
CA LEU A 174 -21.67 11.80 -17.34
C LEU A 174 -20.91 12.95 -16.67
N LEU A 175 -20.71 12.89 -15.35
CA LEU A 175 -20.06 13.93 -14.56
C LEU A 175 -18.91 13.30 -13.79
N ILE A 176 -17.74 13.24 -14.44
CA ILE A 176 -16.52 12.65 -13.87
C ILE A 176 -15.52 13.79 -13.70
N GLY A 177 -15.01 13.96 -12.48
CA GLY A 177 -13.96 14.95 -12.21
C GLY A 177 -12.68 14.61 -12.97
N SER A 178 -11.92 15.63 -13.39
CA SER A 178 -10.67 15.44 -14.13
C SER A 178 -9.41 15.45 -13.25
N ALA A 179 -9.57 15.63 -11.93
CA ALA A 179 -8.48 15.64 -10.97
C ALA A 179 -8.59 14.44 -10.03
N ALA A 180 -7.46 13.81 -9.70
CA ALA A 180 -7.46 12.64 -8.83
C ALA A 180 -7.77 13.05 -7.37
N GLU A 181 -8.79 12.43 -6.78
CA GLU A 181 -9.10 12.58 -5.35
C GLU A 181 -8.34 11.53 -4.55
N PHE A 182 -7.26 11.94 -3.86
CA PHE A 182 -6.51 11.04 -3.00
C PHE A 182 -7.15 10.91 -1.62
N PHE A 183 -7.27 9.67 -1.16
CA PHE A 183 -7.43 9.41 0.25
C PHE A 183 -6.07 9.61 0.94
N GLU A 184 -5.99 10.71 1.67
CA GLU A 184 -4.96 10.88 2.69
C GLU A 184 -5.49 10.23 3.97
N PRO A 185 -4.89 9.13 4.43
CA PRO A 185 -5.18 8.71 5.78
C PRO A 185 -4.72 9.82 6.70
N SER A 186 -5.68 10.38 7.40
CA SER A 186 -5.36 10.98 8.67
C SER A 186 -4.90 9.84 9.57
N VAL A 187 -3.83 10.06 10.32
CA VAL A 187 -3.62 9.39 11.60
C VAL A 187 -4.72 9.89 12.56
N SER A 188 -6.00 9.67 12.19
CA SER A 188 -7.20 10.04 12.93
C SER A 188 -7.32 9.07 14.07
N GLY A 189 -6.50 9.32 15.07
CA GLY A 189 -6.40 8.53 16.27
C GLY A 189 -5.76 9.30 17.40
N PHE A 190 -5.10 10.43 17.12
CA PHE A 190 -4.40 11.19 18.14
C PHE A 190 -4.89 12.63 18.27
N ARG A 191 -5.09 13.06 19.52
CA ARG A 191 -5.51 14.43 19.86
C ARG A 191 -4.38 15.43 19.76
N GLN A 192 -3.19 15.05 20.23
CA GLN A 192 -2.00 15.91 20.24
C GLN A 192 -0.72 15.07 20.26
N ALA A 193 0.35 15.60 19.67
CA ALA A 193 1.70 15.03 19.73
C ALA A 193 2.57 15.78 20.77
N TYR A 194 3.28 15.03 21.60
CA TYR A 194 4.21 15.53 22.60
C TYR A 194 5.59 14.92 22.39
N ALA A 195 6.63 15.71 22.65
CA ALA A 195 8.00 15.20 22.63
C ALA A 195 8.27 14.29 23.85
N THR A 196 7.79 14.66 25.03
CA THR A 196 8.13 13.95 26.28
C THR A 196 7.03 13.03 26.76
N LEU A 197 7.41 11.81 27.19
CA LEU A 197 6.53 10.95 27.99
C LEU A 197 6.32 11.53 29.39
N PRO A 198 5.12 11.36 29.98
CA PRO A 198 4.82 11.94 31.27
C PRO A 198 5.50 11.14 32.41
N SER A 199 5.58 11.72 33.60
CA SER A 199 6.24 11.09 34.77
C SER A 199 5.64 9.75 35.18
N GLU A 200 4.33 9.62 35.06
CA GLU A 200 3.55 8.43 35.36
C GLU A 200 3.74 7.29 34.35
N PHE A 201 4.60 7.47 33.33
CA PHE A 201 4.98 6.41 32.39
C PHE A 201 5.71 5.23 33.08
N VAL A 202 6.42 5.48 34.18
CA VAL A 202 7.17 4.41 34.87
C VAL A 202 6.22 3.34 35.40
N GLY A 203 6.48 2.08 35.07
CA GLY A 203 5.65 0.93 35.46
C GLY A 203 4.41 0.71 34.59
N LYS A 204 4.29 1.44 33.47
CA LYS A 204 3.19 1.32 32.50
C LYS A 204 3.48 0.27 31.44
N LYS A 205 2.43 -0.36 30.91
CA LYS A 205 2.57 -1.43 29.92
C LYS A 205 2.30 -0.93 28.50
N ILE A 206 3.13 -1.38 27.56
CA ILE A 206 3.09 -1.06 26.13
C ILE A 206 2.64 -2.30 25.35
N ALA A 207 1.53 -2.17 24.63
CA ALA A 207 1.14 -3.14 23.62
C ALA A 207 1.95 -2.94 22.35
N ILE A 208 2.49 -4.03 21.82
CA ILE A 208 3.05 -4.13 20.48
C ILE A 208 1.96 -4.74 19.59
N PRO A 209 1.42 -4.00 18.61
CA PRO A 209 0.47 -4.55 17.67
C PRO A 209 1.05 -5.76 16.94
N LYS A 210 0.33 -6.87 16.95
CA LYS A 210 0.67 -8.02 16.12
C LYS A 210 0.60 -7.63 14.64
N MET A 211 1.64 -7.96 13.89
CA MET A 211 1.70 -7.74 12.44
C MET A 211 1.52 -9.06 11.69
N GLU A 212 0.88 -9.00 10.53
CA GLU A 212 0.75 -10.14 9.62
C GLU A 212 2.11 -10.48 8.98
N THR A 213 2.52 -11.75 9.04
CA THR A 213 3.81 -12.21 8.53
C THR A 213 3.72 -12.80 7.13
N SER A 214 2.51 -13.00 6.62
CA SER A 214 2.29 -13.57 5.29
C SER A 214 1.17 -12.82 4.55
N PRO A 215 1.27 -11.49 4.38
CA PRO A 215 0.22 -10.71 3.74
C PRO A 215 0.00 -11.09 2.27
N LEU A 216 0.99 -11.69 1.62
CA LEU A 216 0.90 -12.12 0.22
C LEU A 216 0.15 -13.46 0.05
N SER A 217 -0.19 -14.14 1.16
CA SER A 217 -0.92 -15.42 1.13
C SER A 217 -2.41 -15.25 0.81
N LYS A 218 -2.95 -14.03 0.90
CA LYS A 218 -4.36 -13.69 0.67
C LYS A 218 -4.48 -12.44 -0.20
N PRO A 219 -5.58 -12.27 -0.95
CA PRO A 219 -5.90 -11.02 -1.63
C PRO A 219 -5.85 -9.82 -0.69
N GLY A 220 -5.30 -8.70 -1.19
CA GLY A 220 -5.18 -7.46 -0.45
C GLY A 220 -4.39 -6.40 -1.22
N PRO A 221 -4.39 -5.15 -0.75
CA PRO A 221 -3.73 -4.05 -1.44
C PRO A 221 -2.21 -4.25 -1.54
N LEU A 222 -1.61 -4.95 -0.57
CA LEU A 222 -0.17 -5.23 -0.53
C LEU A 222 0.33 -6.14 -1.65
N LEU A 223 -0.56 -6.89 -2.31
CA LEU A 223 -0.18 -7.65 -3.50
C LEU A 223 0.17 -6.74 -4.69
N PHE A 224 -0.26 -5.48 -4.65
CA PHE A 224 0.05 -4.47 -5.67
C PHE A 224 1.29 -3.65 -5.36
N ASP A 225 1.93 -3.88 -4.21
CA ASP A 225 3.18 -3.24 -3.83
C ASP A 225 4.30 -3.65 -4.82
N THR A 226 5.05 -2.68 -5.29
CA THR A 226 6.08 -2.83 -6.30
C THR A 226 7.17 -3.80 -5.86
N GLU A 227 7.57 -3.75 -4.59
CA GLU A 227 8.55 -4.67 -4.03
C GLU A 227 7.95 -6.07 -3.86
N ALA A 228 6.68 -6.18 -3.46
CA ALA A 228 5.97 -7.46 -3.40
C ALA A 228 5.82 -8.11 -4.79
N ILE A 229 5.60 -7.30 -5.85
CA ILE A 229 5.53 -7.78 -7.23
C ILE A 229 6.93 -8.18 -7.74
N LEU A 230 7.97 -7.39 -7.51
CA LEU A 230 9.29 -7.65 -8.07
C LEU A 230 10.09 -8.71 -7.30
N ASN A 231 10.02 -8.68 -5.97
CA ASN A 231 10.80 -9.53 -5.07
C ASN A 231 9.96 -9.99 -3.86
N PRO A 232 8.95 -10.85 -4.07
CA PRO A 232 8.03 -11.29 -3.01
C PRO A 232 8.76 -11.93 -1.82
N THR A 233 9.78 -12.76 -2.08
CA THR A 233 10.56 -13.40 -1.02
C THR A 233 11.34 -12.38 -0.19
N GLY A 234 11.96 -11.39 -0.85
CA GLY A 234 12.64 -10.30 -0.15
C GLY A 234 11.69 -9.47 0.71
N PHE A 235 10.52 -9.12 0.17
CA PHE A 235 9.48 -8.40 0.87
C PHE A 235 8.99 -9.16 2.11
N GLU A 236 8.65 -10.46 1.98
CA GLU A 236 8.25 -11.28 3.12
C GLU A 236 9.35 -11.44 4.16
N ASN A 237 10.60 -11.59 3.73
CA ASN A 237 11.74 -11.69 4.65
C ASN A 237 11.96 -10.39 5.43
N GLN A 238 11.77 -9.23 4.79
CA GLN A 238 11.79 -7.95 5.49
C GLN A 238 10.68 -7.86 6.54
N LEU A 239 9.45 -8.23 6.19
CA LEU A 239 8.34 -8.25 7.15
C LEU A 239 8.60 -9.21 8.31
N LYS A 240 9.06 -10.44 8.05
CA LYS A 240 9.43 -11.41 9.08
C LYS A 240 10.53 -10.87 9.98
N SER A 241 11.54 -10.19 9.42
CA SER A 241 12.59 -9.54 10.18
C SER A 241 12.03 -8.48 11.13
N ARG A 242 11.13 -7.59 10.63
CA ARG A 242 10.47 -6.57 11.46
C ARG A 242 9.66 -7.19 12.59
N VAL A 243 8.86 -8.23 12.30
CA VAL A 243 8.07 -8.95 13.30
C VAL A 243 8.96 -9.63 14.34
N ASN A 244 10.07 -10.23 13.92
CA ASN A 244 11.04 -10.82 14.84
C ASN A 244 11.65 -9.76 15.77
N SER A 245 12.05 -8.59 15.25
CA SER A 245 12.54 -7.48 16.08
C SER A 245 11.51 -7.08 17.13
N LEU A 246 10.23 -6.94 16.76
CA LEU A 246 9.15 -6.58 17.69
C LEU A 246 8.86 -7.68 18.73
N ASN A 247 8.85 -8.95 18.33
CA ASN A 247 8.68 -10.08 19.24
C ASN A 247 9.83 -10.17 20.25
N LEU A 248 11.07 -9.91 19.79
CA LEU A 248 12.24 -9.91 20.65
C LEU A 248 12.11 -8.88 21.78
N LEU A 249 11.54 -7.70 21.52
CA LEU A 249 11.27 -6.70 22.55
C LEU A 249 10.34 -7.21 23.65
N ALA A 250 9.25 -7.88 23.26
CA ALA A 250 8.31 -8.46 24.22
C ALA A 250 8.94 -9.60 25.04
N THR A 251 9.90 -10.34 24.45
CA THR A 251 10.64 -11.37 25.20
C THR A 251 11.74 -10.80 26.09
N SER A 252 12.40 -9.71 25.68
CA SER A 252 13.50 -9.12 26.43
C SER A 252 13.03 -8.32 27.65
N ASP A 253 11.88 -7.64 27.55
CA ASP A 253 11.23 -6.99 28.67
C ASP A 253 9.70 -7.20 28.64
N SER A 254 9.29 -8.39 29.07
CA SER A 254 7.86 -8.77 29.18
C SER A 254 7.09 -7.98 30.25
N THR A 255 7.78 -7.24 31.13
CA THR A 255 7.13 -6.38 32.11
C THR A 255 6.63 -5.08 31.47
N LEU A 256 7.37 -4.59 30.48
CA LEU A 256 7.05 -3.38 29.73
C LEU A 256 6.26 -3.67 28.45
N PHE A 257 6.66 -4.68 27.68
CA PHE A 257 6.12 -4.94 26.34
C PHE A 257 5.26 -6.20 26.29
N GLU A 258 4.16 -6.15 25.54
CA GLU A 258 3.32 -7.32 25.24
C GLU A 258 2.84 -7.28 23.80
N VAL A 259 3.03 -8.37 23.05
CA VAL A 259 2.46 -8.50 21.71
C VAL A 259 0.98 -8.81 21.82
N ILE A 260 0.14 -7.96 21.23
CA ILE A 260 -1.31 -8.07 21.29
C ILE A 260 -1.89 -7.96 19.89
N ASP A 261 -2.83 -8.85 19.60
CA ASP A 261 -3.70 -8.71 18.45
C ASP A 261 -4.71 -7.57 18.71
N LEU A 262 -4.54 -6.45 18.00
CA LEU A 262 -5.43 -5.30 18.16
C LEU A 262 -6.71 -5.42 17.34
N GLU A 263 -6.84 -6.46 16.50
CA GLU A 263 -8.02 -6.65 15.67
C GLU A 263 -9.27 -6.74 16.57
N ASN A 264 -10.25 -5.86 16.31
CA ASN A 264 -11.51 -5.76 17.06
C ASN A 264 -11.36 -5.39 18.56
N LYS A 265 -10.21 -4.86 19.00
CA LYS A 265 -10.05 -4.33 20.37
C LYS A 265 -10.23 -2.82 20.38
N ASP A 266 -11.16 -2.36 21.20
CA ASP A 266 -11.29 -0.94 21.53
C ASP A 266 -10.37 -0.53 22.70
N ASP A 267 -10.24 0.79 22.91
CA ASP A 267 -9.44 1.33 24.02
C ASP A 267 -9.96 0.89 25.40
N ALA A 268 -11.24 0.51 25.51
CA ALA A 268 -11.80 -0.04 26.76
C ALA A 268 -11.31 -1.47 27.03
N ALA A 269 -11.19 -2.30 26.00
CA ALA A 269 -10.62 -3.64 26.08
C ALA A 269 -9.13 -3.59 26.44
N LEU A 270 -8.36 -2.67 25.83
CA LEU A 270 -6.94 -2.49 26.13
C LEU A 270 -6.71 -2.07 27.60
N ARG A 271 -7.50 -1.12 28.11
CA ARG A 271 -7.43 -0.72 29.53
C ARG A 271 -7.77 -1.86 30.49
N ARG A 272 -8.75 -2.71 30.17
CA ARG A 272 -9.07 -3.91 30.98
C ARG A 272 -7.92 -4.91 31.01
N ALA A 273 -7.14 -4.99 29.93
CA ALA A 273 -5.92 -5.78 29.86
C ALA A 273 -4.71 -5.10 30.53
N LYS A 274 -4.91 -3.97 31.23
CA LYS A 274 -3.85 -3.16 31.86
C LYS A 274 -2.78 -2.68 30.86
N ILE A 275 -3.20 -2.39 29.63
CA ILE A 275 -2.38 -1.72 28.63
C ILE A 275 -2.61 -0.22 28.75
N ASP A 276 -1.52 0.51 28.96
CA ASP A 276 -1.55 1.97 29.07
C ASP A 276 -1.17 2.62 27.74
N TYR A 277 -0.24 2.01 26.98
CA TYR A 277 0.26 2.53 25.72
C TYR A 277 0.22 1.51 24.58
N VAL A 278 0.19 2.00 23.35
CA VAL A 278 0.39 1.18 22.13
C VAL A 278 1.59 1.71 21.36
N LEU A 279 2.50 0.83 20.97
CA LEU A 279 3.62 1.16 20.09
C LEU A 279 3.12 1.27 18.65
N HIS A 280 3.31 2.44 18.04
CA HIS A 280 3.01 2.71 16.65
C HIS A 280 4.27 3.11 15.90
N PHE A 281 4.22 3.04 14.57
CA PHE A 281 5.23 3.62 13.70
C PHE A 281 4.59 4.32 12.51
N VAL A 282 5.30 5.26 11.89
CA VAL A 282 4.99 5.83 10.58
C VAL A 282 6.18 5.60 9.65
N GLU A 283 5.97 5.01 8.48
CA GLU A 283 6.92 4.84 7.38
C GLU A 283 6.39 5.61 6.16
N ALA A 284 6.95 6.78 5.87
CA ALA A 284 6.50 7.60 4.73
C ALA A 284 7.62 8.52 4.24
N GLU A 285 7.41 9.19 3.10
CA GLU A 285 8.27 10.30 2.68
C GLU A 285 8.40 11.33 3.80
N ALA A 286 9.61 11.85 4.02
CA ALA A 286 9.93 12.74 5.13
C ALA A 286 8.92 13.89 5.35
N PRO A 287 8.47 14.64 4.32
CA PRO A 287 7.44 15.68 4.51
C PRO A 287 6.13 15.17 5.11
N ASN A 288 5.72 13.95 4.77
CA ASN A 288 4.52 13.34 5.32
C ASN A 288 4.72 12.91 6.77
N VAL A 289 5.86 12.31 7.11
CA VAL A 289 6.20 12.02 8.51
C VAL A 289 6.19 13.30 9.35
N TYR A 290 6.70 14.40 8.81
CA TYR A 290 6.72 15.71 9.50
C TYR A 290 5.33 16.31 9.68
N ARG A 291 4.44 16.14 8.70
CA ARG A 291 3.03 16.56 8.73
C ARG A 291 2.25 15.75 9.75
N PHE A 292 2.47 14.44 9.82
CA PHE A 292 1.77 13.55 10.74
C PHE A 292 2.26 13.68 12.18
N LEU A 293 3.58 13.85 12.37
CA LEU A 293 4.22 13.89 13.69
C LEU A 293 4.99 15.21 13.84
N PRO A 294 4.31 16.34 14.16
CA PRO A 294 4.96 17.62 14.31
C PRO A 294 5.94 17.61 15.51
N PHE A 295 7.18 18.01 15.26
CA PHE A 295 8.26 17.98 16.25
C PHE A 295 9.10 19.26 16.17
N LYS A 296 9.21 19.99 17.29
CA LYS A 296 9.99 21.24 17.33
C LYS A 296 11.49 20.95 17.35
N GLY A 297 12.26 21.66 16.51
CA GLY A 297 13.72 21.56 16.50
C GLY A 297 14.29 20.41 15.67
N ARG A 298 13.47 19.70 14.88
CA ARG A 298 13.97 18.77 13.87
C ARG A 298 14.65 19.52 12.71
N LYS A 299 15.58 18.85 12.02
CA LYS A 299 16.09 19.31 10.72
C LYS A 299 15.14 18.82 9.62
N GLU A 300 14.71 19.71 8.73
CA GLU A 300 13.73 19.44 7.67
C GLU A 300 14.40 19.30 6.28
N ASP A 301 15.59 18.71 6.22
CA ASP A 301 16.38 18.62 4.98
C ASP A 301 16.31 17.24 4.29
N LYS A 302 15.78 16.22 4.97
CA LYS A 302 15.63 14.88 4.39
C LYS A 302 14.50 14.82 3.36
N LYS A 303 14.76 14.13 2.25
CA LYS A 303 13.80 13.87 1.15
C LYS A 303 13.53 12.38 0.91
N GLU A 304 14.09 11.53 1.76
CA GLU A 304 13.95 10.08 1.71
C GLU A 304 12.71 9.59 2.48
N VAL A 305 12.42 8.29 2.36
CA VAL A 305 11.43 7.62 3.21
C VAL A 305 12.02 7.49 4.62
N LEU A 306 11.24 7.88 5.63
CA LEU A 306 11.62 7.82 7.03
C LEU A 306 10.66 6.93 7.80
N ILE A 307 11.20 6.23 8.80
CA ILE A 307 10.47 5.43 9.78
C ILE A 307 10.57 6.14 11.13
N LYS A 308 9.44 6.37 11.79
CA LYS A 308 9.37 6.99 13.13
C LYS A 308 8.46 6.17 14.04
N PHE A 309 9.00 5.68 15.15
CA PHE A 309 8.24 5.02 16.20
C PHE A 309 7.69 6.02 17.22
N PHE A 310 6.55 5.71 17.83
CA PHE A 310 5.96 6.57 18.87
C PHE A 310 4.96 5.78 19.72
N LEU A 311 4.60 6.31 20.89
CA LEU A 311 3.59 5.68 21.76
C LEU A 311 2.25 6.43 21.68
N ARG A 312 1.15 5.67 21.61
CA ARG A 312 -0.21 6.17 21.88
C ARG A 312 -0.58 5.91 23.33
N ASP A 313 -1.02 6.92 24.07
CA ASP A 313 -1.74 6.68 25.33
C ASP A 313 -3.19 6.25 25.03
N VAL A 314 -3.56 5.06 25.52
CA VAL A 314 -4.88 4.44 25.33
C VAL A 314 -6.00 5.26 25.98
N ARG A 315 -5.70 6.06 27.02
CA ARG A 315 -6.69 6.87 27.74
C ARG A 315 -6.96 8.20 27.07
N THR A 316 -5.91 8.89 26.64
CA THR A 316 -6.00 10.28 26.14
C THR A 316 -5.96 10.37 24.62
N ASN A 317 -5.52 9.31 23.94
CA ASN A 317 -5.18 9.35 22.53
C ASN A 317 -4.10 10.40 22.23
N ASN A 318 -3.17 10.63 23.15
CA ASN A 318 -2.01 11.46 22.89
C ASN A 318 -0.88 10.62 22.28
N ALA A 319 -0.17 11.20 21.31
CA ALA A 319 1.03 10.62 20.72
C ALA A 319 2.28 11.14 21.44
N TYR A 320 3.20 10.25 21.77
CA TYR A 320 4.46 10.55 22.44
C TYR A 320 5.64 10.16 21.56
N LEU A 321 6.36 11.18 21.07
CA LEU A 321 7.36 11.05 20.01
C LEU A 321 8.77 10.78 20.54
N GLY A 322 9.06 10.99 21.82
CA GLY A 322 10.43 10.96 22.35
C GLY A 322 11.08 12.34 22.33
N GLU A 323 12.00 12.59 23.26
CA GLU A 323 12.65 13.90 23.45
C GLU A 323 13.54 14.33 22.29
N LEU A 324 14.03 13.37 21.51
CA LEU A 324 14.88 13.58 20.36
C LEU A 324 14.17 13.06 19.11
N TRP A 325 14.37 13.78 18.00
CA TRP A 325 13.95 13.31 16.69
C TRP A 325 14.88 12.17 16.24
N ASP A 326 14.32 10.97 16.13
CA ASP A 326 15.03 9.71 15.89
C ASP A 326 14.45 8.95 14.69
N ALA A 327 13.76 9.66 13.78
CA ALA A 327 13.28 9.06 12.54
C ALA A 327 14.47 8.69 11.64
N ASP A 328 14.45 7.49 11.09
CA ASP A 328 15.53 6.95 10.27
C ASP A 328 14.99 6.13 9.08
N PRO A 329 15.67 6.10 7.92
CA PRO A 329 15.29 5.22 6.81
C PRO A 329 15.44 3.74 7.14
N ASP A 330 16.33 3.37 8.07
CA ASP A 330 16.49 1.99 8.52
C ASP A 330 15.56 1.69 9.71
N TRP A 331 14.75 0.64 9.53
CA TRP A 331 13.74 0.23 10.52
C TRP A 331 14.34 -0.06 11.90
N ASN A 332 15.45 -0.79 11.94
CA ASN A 332 16.05 -1.21 13.21
C ASN A 332 16.71 -0.02 13.91
N THR A 333 17.34 0.88 13.15
CA THR A 333 17.92 2.12 13.66
C THR A 333 16.84 3.02 14.25
N ALA A 334 15.73 3.22 13.55
CA ALA A 334 14.59 3.99 14.05
C ALA A 334 14.00 3.37 15.33
N LEU A 335 13.79 2.04 15.35
CA LEU A 335 13.25 1.33 16.51
C LEU A 335 14.17 1.42 17.73
N ASN A 336 15.44 1.07 17.56
CA ASN A 336 16.41 1.05 18.64
C ASN A 336 16.67 2.45 19.20
N SER A 337 16.71 3.47 18.35
CA SER A 337 16.87 4.86 18.77
C SER A 337 15.68 5.30 19.63
N PHE A 338 14.45 4.93 19.25
CA PHE A 338 13.26 5.21 20.04
C PHE A 338 13.27 4.51 21.40
N LEU A 339 13.60 3.21 21.42
CA LEU A 339 13.68 2.43 22.65
C LEU A 339 14.75 2.93 23.61
N ALA A 340 15.89 3.40 23.10
CA ALA A 340 16.93 4.02 23.93
C ALA A 340 16.40 5.26 24.67
N GLN A 341 15.48 6.02 24.07
CA GLN A 341 14.83 7.15 24.74
C GLN A 341 13.87 6.67 25.85
N ILE A 342 13.11 5.60 25.60
CA ILE A 342 12.22 4.98 26.60
C ILE A 342 13.02 4.52 27.82
N GLU A 343 14.13 3.82 27.61
CA GLU A 343 15.00 3.32 28.69
C GLU A 343 15.66 4.43 29.49
N ARG A 344 16.07 5.53 28.82
CA ARG A 344 16.60 6.71 29.51
C ARG A 344 15.55 7.33 30.44
N ILE A 345 14.30 7.46 29.99
CA ILE A 345 13.20 8.01 30.80
C ILE A 345 12.90 7.12 32.01
N ARG A 346 12.95 5.79 31.85
CA ARG A 346 12.80 4.84 32.96
C ARG A 346 13.94 4.97 33.97
N SER A 347 15.18 5.04 33.49
CA SER A 347 16.39 5.07 34.33
C SER A 347 16.52 6.38 35.12
N GLN A 348 16.15 7.52 34.53
CA GLN A 348 16.24 8.83 35.18
C GLN A 348 15.25 9.04 36.33
N LYS A 349 14.22 8.18 36.46
CA LYS A 349 13.15 8.32 37.46
C LYS A 349 13.05 7.12 38.41
N GLY A 350 13.94 6.14 38.27
CA GLY A 350 14.12 5.02 39.21
C GLY A 350 15.14 5.30 40.33
N ASN A 351 15.84 6.43 40.25
CA ASN A 351 16.54 7.10 41.35
C ASN A 351 15.66 8.23 41.89
#